data_AF-A0A1F5FN95-F1
#
_entry.id   AF-A0A1F5FN95-F1
#
_cell.length_a   1.000
_cell.length_b   1.000
_cell.length_c   1.000
_cell.angle_alpha   90.00
_cell.angle_beta   90.00
_cell.angle_gamma   90.00
#
_symmetry.space_group_name_H-M   'P 1'
#
loop_
_entity.id
_entity.type
_entity.pdbx_description
1 polymer ?
#
loop_
_entity_poly.entity_id
_entity_poly.type
_entity_poly.pdbx_seq_one_letter_code
_entity_poly.pdbx_strand_id
1 'polypeptide(L)'
;MTVNHAVELGEEVVLKKDGKPTVKMRAQGVSVVGLTGAFDKSRVAFEPLRAEGGESGHRYATVVKEADLSYQGDLFGDESVDQSRAERYYERWKYLKSIGIPVVSSMRVVDSERVLMGDMLADGGQFIGKDTYWWSEFGVLERHRTGQLTDEEKAFLQIDPLLVKQEIARIFDIAWMNGVLLPDSDEEFTVLVKPNGVWRQVMVKDYGTLRWVPQDMMNNDTRGDLRKELVDRVDEIRNELTRHDKHLK
;
A
#
# COMPACT_ATOMS: atom_id res chain seq x y z
N MET A 1 17.86 15.47 7.23
CA MET A 1 16.50 14.99 7.50
C MET A 1 16.67 13.68 8.25
N THR A 2 16.19 13.58 9.48
CA THR A 2 16.23 12.32 10.22
C THR A 2 15.23 11.38 9.55
N VAL A 3 15.68 10.25 9.03
CA VAL A 3 14.77 9.25 8.48
C VAL A 3 14.08 8.60 9.66
N ASN A 4 12.78 8.85 9.84
CA ASN A 4 12.00 8.17 10.87
C ASN A 4 11.71 6.74 10.40
N HIS A 5 12.09 5.77 11.23
CA HIS A 5 11.75 4.36 11.01
C HIS A 5 10.57 4.00 11.91
N ALA A 6 9.61 3.24 11.38
CA ALA A 6 8.50 2.71 12.16
C ALA A 6 8.93 1.55 13.09
N VAL A 7 10.16 1.06 12.93
CA VAL A 7 10.75 -0.04 13.72
C VAL A 7 12.26 0.13 13.80
N GLU A 8 12.86 -0.20 14.94
CA GLU A 8 14.31 -0.13 15.10
C GLU A 8 15.01 -1.47 14.77
N LEU A 9 16.28 -1.41 14.35
CA LEU A 9 17.08 -2.60 14.14
C LEU A 9 17.26 -3.35 15.47
N GLY A 10 16.95 -4.65 15.47
CA GLY A 10 17.01 -5.47 16.69
C GLY A 10 15.77 -5.38 17.58
N GLU A 11 14.79 -4.54 17.23
CA GLU A 11 13.52 -4.46 17.96
C GLU A 11 12.81 -5.82 17.95
N GLU A 12 12.27 -6.21 19.11
CA GLU A 12 11.53 -7.46 19.26
C GLU A 12 10.02 -7.21 19.25
N VAL A 13 9.35 -7.77 18.23
CA VAL A 13 7.90 -7.69 18.07
C VAL A 13 7.26 -9.00 18.52
N VAL A 14 6.13 -8.91 19.22
CA VAL A 14 5.36 -10.06 19.66
C VAL A 14 4.02 -10.11 18.94
N LEU A 15 3.86 -11.08 18.04
CA LEU A 15 2.58 -11.34 17.40
C LEU A 15 1.63 -11.99 18.39
N LYS A 16 0.42 -11.43 18.50
CA LYS A 16 -0.66 -11.94 19.33
C LYS A 16 -1.70 -12.66 18.49
N LYS A 17 -2.31 -13.71 19.05
CA LYS A 17 -3.52 -14.37 18.54
C LYS A 17 -4.51 -14.46 19.69
N ASP A 18 -5.74 -14.00 19.47
CA ASP A 18 -6.80 -13.98 20.50
C ASP A 18 -6.33 -13.31 21.81
N GLY A 19 -5.59 -12.21 21.68
CA GLY A 19 -5.00 -11.45 22.79
C GLY A 19 -3.77 -12.10 23.45
N LYS A 20 -3.41 -13.34 23.09
CA LYS A 20 -2.29 -14.07 23.70
C LYS A 20 -1.01 -13.96 22.87
N PRO A 21 0.16 -13.71 23.48
CA PRO A 21 1.45 -13.80 22.81
C PRO A 21 1.64 -15.15 22.14
N THR A 22 2.03 -15.17 20.87
CA THR A 22 2.25 -16.43 20.13
C THR A 22 3.66 -16.55 19.60
N VAL A 23 4.14 -15.54 18.86
CA VAL A 23 5.43 -15.59 18.18
C VAL A 23 6.19 -14.31 18.49
N LYS A 24 7.40 -14.45 19.00
CA LYS A 24 8.34 -13.34 19.15
C LYS A 24 9.23 -13.30 17.92
N MET A 25 9.46 -12.12 17.36
CA MET A 25 10.27 -11.91 16.16
C MET A 25 11.24 -10.77 16.40
N ARG A 26 12.42 -10.82 15.79
CA ARG A 26 13.42 -9.75 15.86
C ARG A 26 13.57 -9.08 14.50
N ALA A 27 13.54 -7.74 14.51
CA ALA A 27 13.73 -6.90 13.34
C ALA A 27 15.19 -6.97 12.85
N GLN A 28 15.37 -7.27 11.57
CA GLN A 28 16.66 -7.33 10.87
C GLN A 28 16.56 -6.54 9.57
N GLY A 29 17.65 -5.88 9.16
CA GLY A 29 17.72 -5.21 7.86
C GLY A 29 16.66 -4.13 7.63
N VAL A 30 16.53 -3.20 8.57
CA VAL A 30 15.56 -2.10 8.51
C VAL A 30 15.95 -1.09 7.42
N SER A 31 15.00 -0.69 6.57
CA SER A 31 15.20 0.31 5.52
C SER A 31 13.90 1.02 5.15
N VAL A 32 13.97 2.28 4.71
CA VAL A 32 12.82 2.99 4.10
C VAL A 32 12.85 2.97 2.57
N VAL A 33 13.91 2.40 1.97
CA VAL A 33 14.15 2.46 0.52
C VAL A 33 13.08 1.68 -0.25
N GLY A 34 12.58 2.29 -1.32
CA GLY A 34 11.56 1.70 -2.19
C GLY A 34 10.18 1.59 -1.52
N LEU A 35 9.97 2.25 -0.40
CA LEU A 35 8.63 2.51 0.12
C LEU A 35 8.06 3.72 -0.62
N THR A 36 6.77 3.67 -0.89
CA THR A 36 6.03 4.76 -1.52
C THR A 36 5.10 5.42 -0.49
N GLY A 37 4.64 6.63 -0.79
CA GLY A 37 3.65 7.36 0.01
C GLY A 37 4.24 8.17 1.17
N ALA A 38 3.40 9.00 1.80
CA ALA A 38 3.79 10.03 2.76
C ALA A 38 3.94 9.56 4.22
N PHE A 39 3.87 8.26 4.51
CA PHE A 39 3.73 7.74 5.87
C PHE A 39 5.00 7.04 6.37
N ASP A 40 5.21 7.08 7.69
CA ASP A 40 6.28 6.37 8.40
C ASP A 40 6.13 4.84 8.21
N LYS A 41 6.86 4.33 7.23
CA LYS A 41 6.92 2.91 6.86
C LYS A 41 8.37 2.45 6.95
N SER A 42 8.59 1.19 7.25
CA SER A 42 9.92 0.57 7.23
C SER A 42 9.83 -0.85 6.66
N ARG A 43 10.63 -1.14 5.64
CA ARG A 43 10.92 -2.52 5.23
C ARG A 43 11.80 -3.14 6.29
N VAL A 44 11.48 -4.36 6.66
CA VAL A 44 12.20 -5.11 7.68
C VAL A 44 12.07 -6.60 7.40
N ALA A 45 13.17 -7.32 7.58
CA ALA A 45 13.15 -8.77 7.65
C ALA A 45 12.93 -9.18 9.11
N PHE A 46 11.84 -9.89 9.40
CA PHE A 46 11.65 -10.46 10.74
C PHE A 46 12.14 -11.89 10.80
N GLU A 47 12.90 -12.20 11.85
CA GLU A 47 13.27 -13.57 12.21
C GLU A 47 12.50 -14.00 13.47
N PRO A 48 11.66 -15.05 13.39
CA PRO A 48 11.07 -15.62 14.59
C PRO A 48 12.13 -16.17 15.53
N LEU A 49 11.89 -15.98 16.82
CA LEU A 49 12.68 -16.56 17.89
C LEU A 49 12.05 -17.89 18.31
N ARG A 50 12.88 -18.89 18.56
CA ARG A 50 12.50 -20.14 19.21
C ARG A 50 12.11 -19.87 20.66
N ALA A 51 11.43 -20.83 21.30
CA ALA A 51 11.02 -20.72 22.71
C ALA A 51 12.19 -20.39 23.65
N GLU A 52 13.40 -20.81 23.30
CA GLU A 52 14.64 -20.61 24.08
C GLU A 52 15.37 -19.30 23.71
N GLY A 53 14.77 -18.46 22.85
CA GLY A 53 15.31 -17.16 22.44
C GLY A 53 16.31 -17.18 21.28
N GLY A 54 16.72 -18.37 20.82
CA GLY A 54 17.57 -18.53 19.63
C GLY A 54 16.83 -18.26 18.32
N GLU A 55 17.55 -17.84 17.28
CA GLU A 55 16.98 -17.57 15.95
C GLU A 55 16.40 -18.84 15.31
N SER A 56 15.22 -18.71 14.69
CA SER A 56 14.61 -19.84 13.98
C SER A 56 15.35 -20.21 12.70
N GLY A 57 16.07 -19.25 12.09
CA GLY A 57 16.70 -19.37 10.77
C GLY A 57 15.77 -19.03 9.60
N HIS A 58 14.50 -18.69 9.88
CA HIS A 58 13.55 -18.24 8.87
C HIS A 58 13.48 -16.72 8.85
N ARG A 59 13.44 -16.12 7.64
CA ARG A 59 13.29 -14.68 7.44
C ARG A 59 12.01 -14.39 6.69
N TYR A 60 11.23 -13.45 7.19
CA TYR A 60 10.04 -12.94 6.53
C TYR A 60 10.27 -11.49 6.09
N ALA A 61 10.19 -11.24 4.80
CA ALA A 61 10.21 -9.88 4.27
C ALA A 61 8.87 -9.20 4.55
N THR A 62 8.93 -8.07 5.25
CA THR A 62 7.74 -7.36 5.72
C THR A 62 7.89 -5.86 5.60
N VAL A 63 6.77 -5.15 5.69
CA VAL A 63 6.69 -3.71 5.86
C VAL A 63 5.97 -3.42 7.17
N VAL A 64 6.61 -2.67 8.07
CA VAL A 64 5.96 -2.09 9.26
C VAL A 64 5.48 -0.70 8.89
N LYS A 65 4.25 -0.35 9.26
CA LYS A 65 3.65 0.97 9.05
C LYS A 65 3.05 1.46 10.37
N GLU A 66 3.26 2.73 10.67
CA GLU A 66 2.43 3.44 11.65
C GLU A 66 1.01 3.66 11.08
N ALA A 67 0.02 3.18 11.82
CA ALA A 67 -1.39 3.19 11.48
C ALA A 67 -1.97 4.59 11.66
N ASP A 68 -1.90 5.38 10.59
CA ASP A 68 -2.63 6.63 10.50
C ASP A 68 -4.08 6.40 10.04
N LEU A 69 -5.02 7.08 10.69
CA LEU A 69 -6.46 7.05 10.43
C LEU A 69 -6.96 8.48 10.20
N SER A 70 -6.57 9.07 9.07
CA SER A 70 -7.04 10.39 8.69
C SER A 70 -8.55 10.36 8.36
N TYR A 71 -9.23 11.49 8.57
CA TYR A 71 -10.66 11.73 8.30
C TYR A 71 -11.70 11.03 9.19
N GLN A 72 -11.67 9.70 9.36
CA GLN A 72 -12.72 8.97 10.08
C GLN A 72 -12.17 7.87 10.99
N GLY A 73 -11.70 8.22 12.20
CA GLY A 73 -11.15 7.25 13.16
C GLY A 73 -12.03 6.01 13.41
N ASP A 74 -13.35 6.19 13.37
CA ASP A 74 -14.34 5.13 13.62
C ASP A 74 -14.84 4.38 12.39
N LEU A 75 -14.18 4.55 11.24
CA LEU A 75 -14.52 3.81 10.04
C LEU A 75 -14.11 2.33 10.17
N PHE A 76 -15.12 1.49 10.34
CA PHE A 76 -15.04 0.06 10.66
C PHE A 76 -14.45 -0.23 12.04
N GLY A 77 -15.00 -1.24 12.71
CA GLY A 77 -14.65 -1.56 14.09
C GLY A 77 -15.88 -1.81 14.93
N ASP A 78 -15.66 -2.30 16.14
CA ASP A 78 -16.70 -2.45 17.14
C ASP A 78 -16.59 -1.27 18.11
N GLU A 79 -17.46 -0.27 17.95
CA GLU A 79 -17.50 0.91 18.82
C GLU A 79 -17.79 0.57 20.29
N SER A 80 -18.27 -0.65 20.58
CA SER A 80 -18.46 -1.13 21.95
C SER A 80 -17.17 -1.61 22.61
N VAL A 81 -16.07 -1.67 21.86
CA VAL A 81 -14.75 -2.11 22.31
C VAL A 81 -13.74 -0.98 22.12
N ASP A 82 -12.88 -0.75 23.10
CA ASP A 82 -11.77 0.21 22.99
C ASP A 82 -10.70 -0.36 22.03
N GLN A 83 -10.82 -0.01 20.74
CA GLN A 83 -9.89 -0.42 19.70
C GLN A 83 -8.83 0.66 19.45
N SER A 84 -7.57 0.21 19.44
CA SER A 84 -6.41 1.03 19.06
C SER A 84 -6.41 1.42 17.58
N ARG A 85 -5.55 2.38 17.21
CA ARG A 85 -5.40 2.84 15.82
C ARG A 85 -5.00 1.71 14.88
N ALA A 86 -4.05 0.87 15.28
CA ALA A 86 -3.62 -0.27 14.50
C ALA A 86 -4.72 -1.32 14.30
N GLU A 87 -5.55 -1.56 15.33
CA GLU A 87 -6.69 -2.47 15.22
C GLU A 87 -7.72 -1.95 14.23
N ARG A 88 -8.06 -0.66 14.27
CA ARG A 88 -8.99 -0.05 13.31
C ARG A 88 -8.44 -0.02 11.88
N TYR A 89 -7.14 0.22 11.71
CA TYR A 89 -6.46 0.08 10.40
C TYR A 89 -6.53 -1.36 9.87
N TYR A 90 -6.40 -2.34 10.76
CA TYR A 90 -6.56 -3.76 10.43
C TYR A 90 -8.01 -4.12 10.09
N GLU A 91 -9.01 -3.55 10.77
CA GLU A 91 -10.43 -3.73 10.41
C GLU A 91 -10.73 -3.19 9.01
N ARG A 92 -10.19 -2.01 8.66
CA ARG A 92 -10.27 -1.47 7.29
C ARG A 92 -9.70 -2.41 6.25
N TRP A 93 -8.48 -2.94 6.49
CA TRP A 93 -7.87 -3.94 5.61
C TRP A 93 -8.73 -5.20 5.46
N LYS A 94 -9.24 -5.75 6.57
CA LYS A 94 -10.12 -6.93 6.55
C LYS A 94 -11.39 -6.67 5.76
N TYR A 95 -11.99 -5.50 5.92
CA TYR A 95 -13.20 -5.12 5.22
C TYR A 95 -12.97 -5.02 3.71
N LEU A 96 -11.96 -4.27 3.26
CA LEU A 96 -11.65 -4.19 1.81
C LEU A 96 -11.39 -5.58 1.22
N LYS A 97 -10.66 -6.42 1.95
CA LYS A 97 -10.42 -7.81 1.55
C LYS A 97 -11.70 -8.64 1.46
N SER A 98 -12.63 -8.48 2.40
CA SER A 98 -13.87 -9.27 2.43
C SER A 98 -14.83 -8.91 1.30
N ILE A 99 -14.83 -7.65 0.85
CA ILE A 99 -15.63 -7.20 -0.30
C ILE A 99 -14.94 -7.42 -1.66
N GLY A 100 -13.75 -8.05 -1.67
CA GLY A 100 -13.06 -8.44 -2.89
C GLY A 100 -12.18 -7.36 -3.53
N ILE A 101 -11.80 -6.32 -2.77
CA ILE A 101 -10.82 -5.32 -3.21
C ILE A 101 -9.40 -5.89 -3.03
N PRO A 102 -8.55 -5.84 -4.06
CA PRO A 102 -7.17 -6.30 -3.93
C PRO A 102 -6.37 -5.42 -2.97
N VAL A 103 -5.91 -6.02 -1.88
CA VAL A 103 -5.09 -5.43 -0.82
C VAL A 103 -3.90 -6.35 -0.53
N VAL A 104 -2.97 -5.92 0.34
CA VAL A 104 -1.86 -6.78 0.77
C VAL A 104 -2.37 -8.11 1.33
N SER A 105 -1.71 -9.22 1.00
CA SER A 105 -2.21 -10.57 1.31
C SER A 105 -2.32 -10.85 2.81
N SER A 106 -1.42 -10.24 3.60
CA SER A 106 -1.30 -10.44 5.04
C SER A 106 -1.04 -9.12 5.76
N MET A 107 -1.75 -8.94 6.87
CA MET A 107 -1.52 -7.89 7.85
C MET A 107 -1.64 -8.45 9.27
N ARG A 108 -0.89 -7.89 10.22
CA ARG A 108 -0.97 -8.18 11.66
C ARG A 108 -0.85 -6.88 12.46
N VAL A 109 -1.58 -6.77 13.55
CA VAL A 109 -1.39 -5.71 14.56
C VAL A 109 -0.16 -6.04 15.38
N VAL A 110 0.74 -5.06 15.53
CA VAL A 110 1.98 -5.18 16.31
C VAL A 110 1.75 -4.64 17.72
N ASP A 111 1.26 -3.41 17.80
CA ASP A 111 0.90 -2.69 19.03
C ASP A 111 -0.24 -1.71 18.74
N SER A 112 -0.46 -0.71 19.60
CA SER A 112 -1.56 0.25 19.45
C SER A 112 -1.45 1.14 18.21
N GLU A 113 -0.25 1.38 17.70
CA GLU A 113 0.01 2.32 16.61
C GLU A 113 0.56 1.63 15.36
N ARG A 114 1.07 0.40 15.42
CA ARG A 114 1.78 -0.22 14.29
C ARG A 114 1.12 -1.47 13.74
N VAL A 115 1.16 -1.59 12.42
CA VAL A 115 0.79 -2.81 11.68
C VAL A 115 1.98 -3.35 10.90
N LEU A 116 2.04 -4.67 10.80
CA LEU A 116 2.99 -5.42 9.99
C LEU A 116 2.28 -6.00 8.78
N MET A 117 2.84 -5.80 7.60
CA MET A 117 2.31 -6.25 6.31
C MET A 117 3.36 -7.11 5.59
N GLY A 118 2.91 -8.03 4.74
CA GLY A 118 3.84 -8.75 3.85
C GLY A 118 4.51 -7.79 2.86
N ASP A 119 5.82 -7.93 2.64
CA ASP A 119 6.52 -7.11 1.64
C ASP A 119 6.20 -7.63 0.22
N MET A 120 5.37 -6.87 -0.48
CA MET A 120 4.95 -7.19 -1.84
C MET A 120 6.06 -7.02 -2.88
N LEU A 121 7.16 -6.36 -2.51
CA LEU A 121 8.33 -6.09 -3.33
C LEU A 121 9.51 -7.03 -2.99
N ALA A 122 9.29 -8.02 -2.10
CA ALA A 122 10.31 -9.00 -1.72
C ALA A 122 10.84 -9.81 -2.92
N ASP A 123 9.95 -10.18 -3.86
CA ASP A 123 10.31 -10.87 -5.10
C ASP A 123 10.67 -9.88 -6.24
N GLY A 124 11.06 -8.66 -5.89
CA GLY A 124 11.28 -7.56 -6.84
C GLY A 124 10.00 -6.90 -7.33
N GLY A 125 10.18 -5.97 -8.28
CA GLY A 125 9.13 -5.18 -8.88
C GLY A 125 8.98 -3.79 -8.27
N GLN A 126 8.02 -3.04 -8.79
CA GLN A 126 7.77 -1.65 -8.46
C GLN A 126 6.26 -1.40 -8.42
N PHE A 127 5.83 -0.62 -7.44
CA PHE A 127 4.51 -0.01 -7.45
C PHE A 127 4.53 1.20 -8.38
N ILE A 128 3.53 1.32 -9.25
CA ILE A 128 3.38 2.43 -10.18
C ILE A 128 1.98 3.02 -9.99
N GLY A 129 1.93 4.22 -9.45
CA GLY A 129 0.70 4.94 -9.13
C GLY A 129 0.97 6.42 -8.91
N LYS A 130 -0.04 7.11 -8.38
CA LYS A 130 -0.02 8.53 -8.04
C LYS A 130 1.19 8.89 -7.15
N ASP A 131 1.37 8.14 -6.08
CA ASP A 131 2.52 8.21 -5.15
C ASP A 131 3.88 8.04 -5.83
N THR A 132 3.99 7.08 -6.73
CA THR A 132 5.24 6.73 -7.40
C THR A 132 5.65 7.82 -8.39
N TYR A 133 4.64 8.47 -8.97
CA TYR A 133 4.80 9.58 -9.88
C TYR A 133 5.13 10.89 -9.15
N TRP A 134 4.33 11.29 -8.15
CA TRP A 134 4.43 12.62 -7.53
C TRP A 134 5.31 12.66 -6.28
N TRP A 135 5.51 11.54 -5.59
CA TRP A 135 6.06 11.55 -4.22
C TRP A 135 7.19 10.56 -3.97
N SER A 136 7.31 9.47 -4.73
CA SER A 136 8.39 8.50 -4.48
C SER A 136 9.71 9.08 -4.99
N GLU A 137 10.49 9.58 -4.03
CA GLU A 137 11.75 10.27 -4.27
C GLU A 137 12.68 9.41 -5.13
N PHE A 138 12.78 8.11 -4.90
CA PHE A 138 13.78 7.30 -5.63
C PHE A 138 13.52 7.19 -7.14
N GLY A 139 12.29 6.86 -7.57
CA GLY A 139 11.98 6.72 -9.00
C GLY A 139 12.06 8.07 -9.72
N VAL A 140 11.53 9.12 -9.11
CA VAL A 140 11.61 10.50 -9.62
C VAL A 140 13.07 10.97 -9.70
N LEU A 141 13.85 10.79 -8.63
CA LEU A 141 15.27 11.17 -8.57
C LEU A 141 16.10 10.40 -9.59
N GLU A 142 15.91 9.09 -9.73
CA GLU A 142 16.63 8.30 -10.73
C GLU A 142 16.28 8.73 -12.15
N ARG A 143 15.01 9.01 -12.46
CA ARG A 143 14.61 9.57 -13.77
C ARG A 143 15.24 10.95 -14.01
N HIS A 144 15.23 11.84 -13.02
CA HIS A 144 15.87 13.15 -13.15
C HIS A 144 17.40 13.06 -13.28
N ARG A 145 18.02 12.08 -12.61
CA ARG A 145 19.48 11.89 -12.60
C ARG A 145 19.98 11.23 -13.90
N THR A 146 19.26 10.22 -14.38
CA THR A 146 19.71 9.37 -15.48
C THR A 146 19.00 9.66 -16.80
N GLY A 147 17.84 10.33 -16.75
CA GLY A 147 16.90 10.47 -17.86
C GLY A 147 16.15 9.17 -18.20
N GLN A 148 16.49 8.04 -17.58
CA GLN A 148 16.03 6.71 -17.98
C GLN A 148 14.86 6.21 -17.11
N LEU A 149 13.91 5.54 -17.75
CA LEU A 149 12.88 4.77 -17.08
C LEU A 149 13.46 3.48 -16.48
N THR A 150 12.91 3.05 -15.33
CA THR A 150 13.18 1.71 -14.78
C THR A 150 12.61 0.62 -15.70
N ASP A 151 13.05 -0.63 -15.53
CA ASP A 151 12.53 -1.72 -16.35
C ASP A 151 11.05 -2.01 -16.04
N GLU A 152 10.61 -1.81 -14.80
CA GLU A 152 9.20 -1.87 -14.41
C GLU A 152 8.36 -0.75 -15.01
N GLU A 153 8.90 0.47 -15.11
CA GLU A 153 8.22 1.59 -15.78
C GLU A 153 8.08 1.34 -17.29
N LYS A 154 9.12 0.80 -17.93
CA LYS A 154 9.03 0.36 -19.34
C LYS A 154 8.00 -0.75 -19.48
N ALA A 155 8.01 -1.75 -18.60
CA ALA A 155 7.03 -2.83 -18.62
C ALA A 155 5.60 -2.31 -18.43
N PHE A 156 5.39 -1.34 -17.54
CA PHE A 156 4.10 -0.67 -17.36
C PHE A 156 3.60 -0.01 -18.64
N LEU A 157 4.47 0.69 -19.37
CA LEU A 157 4.11 1.30 -20.65
C LEU A 157 3.68 0.28 -21.71
N GLN A 158 4.15 -0.97 -21.62
CA GLN A 158 3.74 -2.06 -22.53
C GLN A 158 2.42 -2.72 -22.15
N ILE A 159 1.90 -2.53 -20.93
CA ILE A 159 0.59 -3.04 -20.53
C ILE A 159 -0.49 -2.28 -21.30
N ASP A 160 -1.51 -3.00 -21.80
CA ASP A 160 -2.71 -2.38 -22.38
C ASP A 160 -3.39 -1.49 -21.32
N PRO A 161 -3.42 -0.16 -21.52
CA PRO A 161 -4.01 0.75 -20.55
C PRO A 161 -5.49 0.44 -20.29
N LEU A 162 -6.20 -0.13 -21.25
CA LEU A 162 -7.61 -0.48 -21.07
C LEU A 162 -7.81 -1.51 -19.95
N LEU A 163 -6.91 -2.49 -19.82
CA LEU A 163 -6.98 -3.51 -18.76
C LEU A 163 -6.80 -2.89 -17.38
N VAL A 164 -5.82 -2.00 -17.23
CA VAL A 164 -5.56 -1.29 -15.96
C VAL A 164 -6.76 -0.42 -15.58
N LYS A 165 -7.29 0.34 -16.55
CA LYS A 165 -8.47 1.19 -16.37
C LYS A 165 -9.72 0.40 -15.97
N GLN A 166 -9.96 -0.74 -16.63
CA GLN A 166 -11.08 -1.63 -16.30
C GLN A 166 -10.96 -2.17 -14.88
N GLU A 167 -9.76 -2.53 -14.44
CA GLU A 167 -9.53 -3.04 -13.09
C GLU A 167 -9.71 -1.95 -12.02
N ILE A 168 -9.20 -0.73 -12.25
CA ILE A 168 -9.45 0.43 -11.37
C ILE A 168 -10.95 0.71 -11.26
N ALA A 169 -11.63 0.76 -12.41
CA ALA A 169 -13.06 0.99 -12.47
C ALA A 169 -13.85 -0.09 -11.71
N ARG A 170 -13.46 -1.35 -11.84
CA ARG A 170 -14.05 -2.48 -11.11
C ARG A 170 -13.85 -2.34 -9.60
N ILE A 171 -12.63 -2.01 -9.16
CA ILE A 171 -12.30 -1.81 -7.74
C ILE A 171 -13.13 -0.66 -7.15
N PHE A 172 -13.20 0.47 -7.87
CA PHE A 172 -14.02 1.61 -7.48
C PHE A 172 -15.50 1.24 -7.38
N ASP A 173 -16.04 0.54 -8.38
CA ASP A 173 -17.44 0.13 -8.40
C ASP A 173 -17.77 -0.79 -7.22
N ILE A 174 -16.89 -1.73 -6.87
CA ILE A 174 -17.03 -2.59 -5.69
C ILE A 174 -17.05 -1.75 -4.40
N ALA A 175 -16.09 -0.84 -4.23
CA ALA A 175 -16.04 0.01 -3.04
C ALA A 175 -17.32 0.86 -2.91
N TRP A 176 -17.71 1.52 -4.00
CA TRP A 176 -18.89 2.38 -4.06
C TRP A 176 -20.18 1.61 -3.73
N MET A 177 -20.37 0.42 -4.32
CA MET A 177 -21.53 -0.42 -4.05
C MET A 177 -21.60 -0.91 -2.60
N ASN A 178 -20.45 -0.95 -1.91
CA ASN A 178 -20.36 -1.25 -0.49
C ASN A 178 -20.35 0.01 0.39
N GLY A 179 -20.66 1.18 -0.18
CA GLY A 179 -20.75 2.46 0.54
C GLY A 179 -19.40 3.06 0.91
N VAL A 180 -18.29 2.51 0.43
CA VAL A 180 -16.94 2.98 0.76
C VAL A 180 -16.42 3.88 -0.33
N LEU A 181 -15.97 5.07 0.07
CA LEU A 181 -15.11 5.88 -0.77
C LEU A 181 -13.66 5.46 -0.53
N LEU A 182 -13.03 5.00 -1.61
CA LEU A 182 -11.60 4.72 -1.63
C LEU A 182 -10.80 5.98 -1.26
N PRO A 183 -9.54 5.82 -0.81
CA PRO A 183 -8.67 6.95 -0.51
C PRO A 183 -8.71 7.95 -1.67
N ASP A 184 -8.87 9.23 -1.35
CA ASP A 184 -8.75 10.38 -2.28
C ASP A 184 -7.31 10.96 -2.22
N SER A 185 -6.37 10.14 -1.74
CA SER A 185 -5.02 10.52 -1.34
C SER A 185 -3.99 10.11 -2.38
N ASP A 186 -2.72 10.38 -2.10
CA ASP A 186 -1.60 10.02 -2.97
C ASP A 186 -1.47 8.52 -3.28
N GLU A 187 -2.19 7.63 -2.57
CA GLU A 187 -2.17 6.18 -2.75
C GLU A 187 -3.57 5.56 -3.04
N GLU A 188 -4.46 6.30 -3.74
CA GLU A 188 -5.79 5.86 -4.23
C GLU A 188 -5.77 4.41 -4.76
N PHE A 189 -4.85 4.15 -5.70
CA PHE A 189 -4.52 2.83 -6.23
C PHE A 189 -3.08 2.83 -6.77
N THR A 190 -2.52 1.64 -6.90
CA THR A 190 -1.22 1.46 -7.54
C THR A 190 -1.17 0.15 -8.32
N VAL A 191 -0.37 0.10 -9.38
CA VAL A 191 -0.14 -1.11 -10.17
C VAL A 191 1.16 -1.74 -9.70
N LEU A 192 1.11 -3.01 -9.28
CA LEU A 192 2.32 -3.76 -8.97
C LEU A 192 2.85 -4.42 -10.25
N VAL A 193 3.98 -3.90 -10.76
CA VAL A 193 4.67 -4.45 -11.92
C VAL A 193 5.89 -5.25 -11.46
N LYS A 194 5.99 -6.51 -11.91
CA LYS A 194 7.13 -7.38 -11.60
C LYS A 194 8.21 -7.29 -12.67
N PRO A 195 9.47 -7.64 -12.35
CA PRO A 195 10.60 -7.53 -13.28
C PRO A 195 10.45 -8.37 -14.55
N ASN A 196 9.64 -9.44 -14.49
CA ASN A 196 9.33 -10.30 -15.62
C ASN A 196 8.19 -9.76 -16.52
N GLY A 197 7.75 -8.52 -16.32
CA GLY A 197 6.64 -7.91 -17.04
C GLY A 197 5.26 -8.39 -16.61
N VAL A 198 5.17 -9.32 -15.64
CA VAL A 198 3.90 -9.72 -15.05
C VAL A 198 3.40 -8.56 -14.17
N TRP A 199 2.29 -7.96 -14.57
CA TRP A 199 1.52 -7.12 -13.66
C TRP A 199 0.58 -8.04 -12.90
N ARG A 200 0.62 -7.98 -11.55
CA ARG A 200 -0.20 -8.90 -10.75
C ARG A 200 -1.62 -8.39 -10.58
N GLN A 201 -1.79 -7.09 -10.32
CA GLN A 201 -3.08 -6.44 -10.05
C GLN A 201 -2.91 -4.94 -9.74
N VAL A 202 -4.03 -4.20 -9.81
CA VAL A 202 -4.19 -2.89 -9.16
C VAL A 202 -4.48 -3.11 -7.68
N MET A 203 -3.83 -2.35 -6.79
CA MET A 203 -3.93 -2.52 -5.35
C MET A 203 -4.26 -1.21 -4.64
N VAL A 204 -5.08 -1.31 -3.59
CA VAL A 204 -5.22 -0.25 -2.59
C VAL A 204 -4.18 -0.50 -1.51
N LYS A 205 -3.31 0.48 -1.26
CA LYS A 205 -2.21 0.34 -0.27
C LYS A 205 -2.44 1.14 1.00
N ASP A 206 -3.14 2.27 0.89
CA ASP A 206 -3.45 3.08 2.05
C ASP A 206 -4.89 2.87 2.48
N TYR A 207 -5.06 2.49 3.72
CA TYR A 207 -6.38 2.35 4.33
C TYR A 207 -6.69 3.55 5.22
N GLY A 208 -5.73 4.43 5.48
CA GLY A 208 -5.83 5.49 6.50
C GLY A 208 -6.85 6.57 6.18
N THR A 209 -7.09 6.86 4.90
CA THR A 209 -7.99 7.93 4.47
C THR A 209 -9.33 7.43 3.91
N LEU A 210 -9.66 6.14 4.09
CA LEU A 210 -10.97 5.61 3.73
C LEU A 210 -12.08 6.40 4.46
N ARG A 211 -13.25 6.49 3.83
CA ARG A 211 -14.46 7.09 4.42
C ARG A 211 -15.72 6.45 3.85
N TRP A 212 -16.84 6.54 4.59
CA TRP A 212 -18.16 6.27 4.00
C TRP A 212 -18.46 7.28 2.88
N VAL A 213 -19.11 6.83 1.81
CA VAL A 213 -19.65 7.72 0.78
C VAL A 213 -20.70 8.62 1.45
N PRO A 214 -20.51 9.95 1.44
CA PRO A 214 -21.49 10.88 1.98
C PRO A 214 -22.84 10.75 1.26
N GLN A 215 -23.94 10.88 2.00
CA GLN A 215 -25.29 10.65 1.46
C GLN A 215 -25.62 11.59 0.28
N ASP A 216 -25.12 12.83 0.33
CA ASP A 216 -25.25 13.84 -0.73
C ASP A 216 -24.42 13.52 -1.98
N MET A 217 -23.39 12.69 -1.84
CA MET A 217 -22.59 12.17 -2.97
C MET A 217 -23.16 10.90 -3.59
N MET A 218 -24.17 10.25 -2.98
CA MET A 218 -24.76 8.99 -3.47
C MET A 218 -25.66 9.19 -4.70
N ASN A 219 -25.08 9.64 -5.81
CA ASN A 219 -25.75 9.79 -7.09
C ASN A 219 -24.86 9.26 -8.24
N ASN A 220 -25.49 8.94 -9.38
CA ASN A 220 -24.80 8.32 -10.51
C ASN A 220 -23.80 9.27 -11.21
N ASP A 221 -24.06 10.57 -11.16
CA ASP A 221 -23.21 11.57 -11.83
C ASP A 221 -21.88 11.71 -11.06
N THR A 222 -21.94 11.95 -9.75
CA THR A 222 -20.76 12.00 -8.87
C THR A 222 -19.98 10.69 -8.91
N ARG A 223 -20.67 9.54 -8.89
CA ARG A 223 -20.02 8.23 -9.09
C ARG A 223 -19.26 8.18 -10.41
N GLY A 224 -19.90 8.62 -11.49
CA GLY A 224 -19.34 8.63 -12.84
C GLY A 224 -18.10 9.52 -12.95
N ASP A 225 -18.17 10.72 -12.39
CA ASP A 225 -17.08 11.70 -12.41
C ASP A 225 -15.85 11.22 -11.64
N LEU A 226 -16.03 10.74 -10.41
CA LEU A 226 -14.93 10.21 -9.59
C LEU A 226 -14.29 8.97 -10.23
N ARG A 227 -15.12 8.06 -10.76
CA ARG A 227 -14.64 6.88 -11.48
C ARG A 227 -13.83 7.28 -12.71
N LYS A 228 -14.30 8.28 -13.46
CA LYS A 228 -13.61 8.80 -14.65
C LYS A 228 -12.28 9.42 -14.27
N GLU A 229 -12.23 10.26 -13.24
CA GLU A 229 -10.99 10.86 -12.77
C GLU A 229 -9.92 9.80 -12.41
N LEU A 230 -10.31 8.78 -11.64
CA LEU A 230 -9.41 7.68 -11.26
C LEU A 230 -8.89 6.91 -12.49
N VAL A 231 -9.74 6.68 -13.47
CA VAL A 231 -9.40 5.98 -14.72
C VAL A 231 -8.48 6.84 -15.61
N ASP A 232 -8.75 8.14 -15.71
CA ASP A 232 -7.97 9.09 -16.51
C ASP A 232 -6.55 9.27 -15.96
N ARG A 233 -6.37 9.09 -14.64
CA ARG A 233 -5.04 9.09 -13.98
C ARG A 233 -4.05 8.10 -14.59
N VAL A 234 -4.53 6.98 -15.14
CA VAL A 234 -3.67 6.01 -15.85
C VAL A 234 -2.99 6.66 -17.05
N ASP A 235 -3.74 7.46 -17.82
CA ASP A 235 -3.18 8.14 -18.99
C ASP A 235 -2.23 9.25 -18.58
N GLU A 236 -2.52 9.97 -17.49
CA GLU A 236 -1.63 11.00 -16.94
C GLU A 236 -0.25 10.43 -16.60
N ILE A 237 -0.22 9.32 -15.84
CA ILE A 237 1.02 8.63 -15.47
C ILE A 237 1.76 8.15 -16.73
N ARG A 238 1.07 7.53 -17.68
CA ARG A 238 1.68 7.00 -18.91
C ARG A 238 2.25 8.12 -19.79
N ASN A 239 1.50 9.20 -19.97
CA ASN A 239 1.92 10.35 -20.76
C ASN A 239 3.19 10.96 -20.20
N GLU A 240 3.28 11.07 -18.87
CA GLU A 240 4.48 11.58 -18.22
C GLU A 240 5.67 10.65 -18.42
N LEU A 241 5.54 9.35 -18.10
CA LEU A 241 6.64 8.38 -18.29
C LEU A 241 7.14 8.40 -19.75
N THR A 242 6.23 8.57 -20.72
CA THR A 242 6.57 8.69 -22.14
C THR A 242 7.34 9.97 -22.49
N ARG A 243 7.13 11.09 -21.76
CA ARG A 243 7.92 12.32 -21.98
C ARG A 243 9.37 12.12 -21.58
N HIS A 244 9.62 11.45 -20.46
CA HIS A 244 10.98 11.15 -19.99
C HIS A 244 11.73 10.23 -20.95
N ASP A 245 11.05 9.25 -21.56
CA ASP A 245 11.64 8.38 -22.61
C ASP A 245 12.09 9.15 -23.87
N LYS A 246 11.42 10.26 -24.20
CA LYS A 246 11.73 11.07 -25.40
C LYS A 246 12.93 11.99 -25.26
N HIS A 247 13.35 12.33 -24.04
CA HIS A 247 14.53 13.16 -23.80
C HIS A 247 15.86 12.42 -23.95
N LEU A 248 15.81 11.15 -24.39
CA LEU A 248 16.96 10.26 -24.56
C LEU A 248 17.19 9.79 -26.01
N LYS A 249 16.40 10.29 -26.99
CA LYS A 249 16.65 10.03 -28.41
C LYS A 249 17.45 11.16 -29.05
#